data_AF-A0A6N4APS8-F1
#
_entry.id   AF-A0A6N4APS8-F1
#
_cell.length_a   1.000
_cell.length_b   1.000
_cell.length_c   1.000
_cell.angle_alpha   90.00
_cell.angle_beta   90.00
_cell.angle_gamma   90.00
#
_symmetry.space_group_name_H-M   'P 1'
#
loop_
_entity.id
_entity.type
_entity.pdbx_description
1 polymer ?
#
loop_
_entity_poly.entity_id
_entity_poly.type
_entity_poly.pdbx_seq_one_letter_code
_entity_poly.pdbx_strand_id
1 'polypeptide(L)'
;MFFKPRYKFGEITKRWGDANFKKEFDTILDNWLKQFNEEDTPVLLELLKNFYYYTETAINQKVVELHEKFITVNGEDISNVLFAKMPKEYGVANSDIIFSSYWFNNNVKGFSSNDVIREYLENDAIPTVLAIVDDYMGSGDTIIKALSKMFSIAPELQNSKLYVLMVHTTITGLQMIEEFKTKLGIDLTTIYVDSTDKAFKDDYIFPRIEARLKKEQYELICAGKNVSSNAILGYKDIQSLVSFEKTTPNDTLGLFWHSAENFVSLFRKNSSPRNTSISMLKGVARKNAHRSVVLFDITDNQYNRFIVYCILNGNDFSFEKACADFGITMDLLQKRLEYISEKRYIKIEDGKILPTSETQEKLIKKRLKGWENAERSLLSEHKIPLVETSYIPRNFGKSFSGYKK
;
A
#
# COMPACT_ATOMS: atom_id res chain seq x y z
N MET A 1 11.87 44.60 16.03
CA MET A 1 12.11 43.41 16.88
C MET A 1 10.89 42.51 16.72
N PHE A 2 10.95 41.50 15.84
CA PHE A 2 9.79 40.64 15.58
C PHE A 2 9.66 39.63 16.73
N PHE A 3 8.59 39.73 17.51
CA PHE A 3 8.22 38.71 18.50
C PHE A 3 7.97 37.39 17.77
N LYS A 4 8.87 36.40 17.94
CA LYS A 4 8.54 35.02 17.56
C LYS A 4 7.48 34.50 18.53
N PRO A 5 6.34 33.96 18.06
CA PRO A 5 5.37 33.32 18.93
C PRO A 5 6.05 32.19 19.71
N ARG A 6 5.86 32.14 21.02
CA ARG A 6 6.39 31.07 21.88
C ARG A 6 5.35 29.94 21.91
N TYR A 7 5.58 28.89 21.11
CA TYR A 7 4.75 27.70 21.08
C TYR A 7 5.06 26.79 22.27
N LYS A 8 4.02 26.21 22.88
CA LYS A 8 4.16 25.39 24.11
C LYS A 8 5.03 24.17 23.86
N PHE A 9 4.84 23.52 22.71
CA PHE A 9 5.62 22.34 22.30
C PHE A 9 6.53 22.64 21.10
N GLY A 10 6.97 23.90 20.98
CA GLY A 10 7.72 24.38 19.81
C GLY A 10 8.99 23.60 19.50
N GLU A 11 9.67 23.04 20.50
CA GLU A 11 10.86 22.18 20.31
C GLU A 11 10.49 20.79 19.75
N ILE A 12 9.34 20.23 20.14
CA ILE A 12 8.84 18.94 19.64
C ILE A 12 8.37 19.11 18.19
N THR A 13 7.54 20.10 17.94
CA THR A 13 6.88 20.32 16.64
C THR A 13 7.76 21.08 15.65
N LYS A 14 8.99 21.46 16.04
CA LYS A 14 9.91 22.29 15.24
C LYS A 14 10.10 21.75 13.82
N ARG A 15 10.18 20.42 13.71
CA ARG A 15 10.50 19.65 12.50
C ARG A 15 9.26 19.24 11.68
N TRP A 16 8.05 19.47 12.18
CA TRP A 16 6.84 18.85 11.64
C TRP A 16 6.09 19.73 10.64
N GLY A 17 6.24 21.05 10.74
CA GLY A 17 5.56 21.99 9.85
C GLY A 17 5.88 23.45 10.14
N ASP A 18 5.10 24.34 9.52
CA ASP A 18 5.25 25.78 9.64
C ASP A 18 4.66 26.35 10.96
N ALA A 19 4.65 27.67 11.08
CA ALA A 19 4.12 28.38 12.25
C ALA A 19 2.62 28.14 12.50
N ASN A 20 1.82 27.94 11.43
CA ASN A 20 0.38 27.69 11.53
C ASN A 20 0.13 26.26 11.99
N PHE A 21 0.83 25.30 11.40
CA PHE A 21 0.80 23.90 11.82
C PHE A 21 1.12 23.76 13.31
N LYS A 22 2.18 24.42 13.79
CA LYS A 22 2.59 24.35 15.21
C LYS A 22 1.50 24.87 16.16
N LYS A 23 0.80 25.93 15.77
CA LYS A 23 -0.28 26.52 16.60
C LYS A 23 -1.45 25.56 16.75
N GLU A 24 -1.88 24.94 15.66
CA GLU A 24 -2.97 23.97 15.68
C GLU A 24 -2.56 22.71 16.46
N PHE A 25 -1.34 22.24 16.23
CA PHE A 25 -0.84 21.02 16.82
C PHE A 25 -0.61 21.11 18.33
N ASP A 26 -0.26 22.29 18.87
CA ASP A 26 -0.17 22.50 20.33
C ASP A 26 -1.49 22.13 21.03
N THR A 27 -2.63 22.50 20.45
CA THR A 27 -3.96 22.17 21.01
C THR A 27 -4.25 20.68 20.91
N ILE A 28 -3.88 20.05 19.78
CA ILE A 28 -4.05 18.62 19.57
C ILE A 28 -3.23 17.83 20.61
N LEU A 29 -1.97 18.23 20.81
CA LEU A 29 -1.07 17.57 21.74
C LEU A 29 -1.54 17.72 23.19
N ASP A 30 -1.99 18.91 23.58
CA ASP A 30 -2.56 19.14 24.92
C ASP A 30 -3.77 18.25 25.18
N ASN A 31 -4.67 18.13 24.20
CA ASN A 31 -5.83 17.25 24.34
C ASN A 31 -5.44 15.77 24.37
N TRP A 32 -4.41 15.37 23.64
CA TRP A 32 -3.89 14.01 23.68
C TRP A 32 -3.26 13.69 25.04
N LEU A 33 -2.43 14.59 25.59
CA LEU A 33 -1.76 14.43 26.88
C LEU A 33 -2.74 14.38 28.07
N LYS A 34 -3.86 15.10 28.01
CA LYS A 34 -4.92 15.05 29.05
C LYS A 34 -5.56 13.66 29.23
N GLN A 35 -5.34 12.74 28.28
CA GLN A 35 -5.80 11.36 28.41
C GLN A 35 -4.92 10.54 29.36
N PHE A 36 -3.75 11.03 29.78
CA PHE A 36 -2.78 10.29 30.58
C PHE A 36 -2.62 10.87 31.99
N ASN A 37 -2.02 10.07 32.88
CA ASN A 37 -1.66 10.55 34.22
C ASN A 37 -0.44 11.47 34.14
N GLU A 38 -0.26 12.34 35.13
CA GLU A 38 0.89 13.25 35.18
C GLU A 38 2.23 12.50 35.16
N GLU A 39 2.29 11.32 35.80
CA GLU A 39 3.48 10.46 35.85
C GLU A 39 3.87 9.84 34.48
N ASP A 40 2.92 9.72 33.56
CA ASP A 40 3.13 9.18 32.21
C ASP A 40 3.67 10.25 31.26
N THR A 41 3.37 11.52 31.54
CA THR A 41 3.68 12.64 30.65
C THR A 41 5.17 12.75 30.29
N PRO A 42 6.14 12.57 31.23
CA PRO A 42 7.55 12.66 30.90
C PRO A 42 8.02 11.69 29.82
N VAL A 43 7.61 10.40 29.89
CA VAL A 43 8.04 9.40 28.89
C VAL A 43 7.41 9.71 27.53
N LEU A 44 6.16 10.13 27.49
CA LEU A 44 5.46 10.46 26.25
C LEU A 44 6.08 11.68 25.57
N LEU A 45 6.40 12.73 26.33
CA LEU A 45 7.07 13.92 25.80
C LEU A 45 8.46 13.60 25.25
N GLU A 46 9.21 12.71 25.91
CA GLU A 46 10.55 12.31 25.42
C GLU A 46 10.47 11.52 24.11
N LEU A 47 9.49 10.62 23.98
CA LEU A 47 9.20 9.95 22.70
C LEU A 47 8.81 10.95 21.62
N LEU A 48 7.96 11.94 21.94
CA LEU A 48 7.51 12.96 21.00
C LEU A 48 8.65 13.85 20.49
N LYS A 49 9.62 14.21 21.34
CA LYS A 49 10.81 14.97 20.91
C LYS A 49 11.61 14.26 19.81
N ASN A 50 11.57 12.93 19.80
CA ASN A 50 12.26 12.07 18.85
C ASN A 50 11.38 11.62 17.67
N PHE A 51 10.14 12.11 17.61
CA PHE A 51 9.16 11.70 16.62
C PHE A 51 9.30 12.47 15.30
N TYR A 52 9.21 11.74 14.18
CA TYR A 52 9.20 12.29 12.83
C TYR A 52 7.77 12.33 12.30
N TYR A 53 7.26 13.54 12.04
CA TYR A 53 5.99 13.73 11.37
C TYR A 53 6.21 14.40 10.01
N TYR A 54 5.86 13.69 8.94
CA TYR A 54 6.01 14.17 7.58
C TYR A 54 4.67 14.70 7.04
N THR A 55 4.59 16.01 6.88
CA THR A 55 3.52 16.68 6.10
C THR A 55 3.73 16.43 4.61
N GLU A 56 2.70 16.65 3.80
CA GLU A 56 2.80 16.59 2.33
C GLU A 56 3.87 17.56 1.80
N THR A 57 3.96 18.76 2.36
CA THR A 57 5.03 19.73 2.04
C THR A 57 6.41 19.18 2.39
N ALA A 58 6.58 18.56 3.57
CA ALA A 58 7.84 17.96 3.96
C ALA A 58 8.21 16.78 3.03
N ILE A 59 7.24 15.95 2.65
CA ILE A 59 7.44 14.87 1.68
C ILE A 59 7.95 15.41 0.34
N ASN A 60 7.32 16.44 -0.21
CA ASN A 60 7.73 17.00 -1.50
C ASN A 60 9.18 17.51 -1.49
N GLN A 61 9.64 18.04 -0.36
CA GLN A 61 11.05 18.41 -0.18
C GLN A 61 11.95 17.18 -0.03
N LYS A 62 11.52 16.20 0.76
CA LYS A 62 12.30 14.99 1.05
C LYS A 62 12.49 14.09 -0.15
N VAL A 63 11.53 14.01 -1.08
CA VAL A 63 11.70 13.24 -2.32
C VAL A 63 12.69 13.87 -3.29
N VAL A 64 12.89 15.19 -3.22
CA VAL A 64 13.95 15.88 -3.98
C VAL A 64 15.31 15.58 -3.36
N GLU A 65 15.44 15.73 -2.03
CA GLU A 65 16.65 15.35 -1.29
C GLU A 65 17.04 13.88 -1.55
N LEU A 66 16.05 12.98 -1.55
CA LEU A 66 16.25 11.56 -1.85
C LEU A 66 16.80 11.34 -3.25
N HIS A 67 16.28 12.07 -4.24
CA HIS A 67 16.72 11.98 -5.62
C HIS A 67 18.15 12.51 -5.79
N GLU A 68 18.50 13.64 -5.17
CA GLU A 68 19.86 14.18 -5.19
C GLU A 68 20.89 13.19 -4.62
N LYS A 69 20.54 12.53 -3.49
CA LYS A 69 21.35 11.44 -2.94
C LYS A 69 21.47 10.27 -3.93
N PHE A 70 20.37 9.90 -4.58
CA PHE A 70 20.36 8.87 -5.61
C PHE A 70 21.30 9.21 -6.78
N ILE A 71 21.23 10.41 -7.35
CA ILE A 71 22.11 10.83 -8.46
C ILE A 71 23.58 10.75 -8.07
N THR A 72 23.91 11.18 -6.85
CA THR A 72 25.28 11.16 -6.33
C THR A 72 25.84 9.73 -6.23
N VAL A 73 25.00 8.77 -5.81
CA VAL A 73 25.41 7.37 -5.65
C VAL A 73 25.33 6.59 -6.97
N ASN A 74 24.35 6.90 -7.82
CA ASN A 74 24.06 6.12 -9.01
C ASN A 74 25.21 6.15 -10.02
N GLY A 75 25.75 7.34 -10.28
CA GLY A 75 26.85 7.55 -11.22
C GLY A 75 26.51 7.30 -12.70
N GLU A 76 25.27 6.90 -13.01
CA GLU A 76 24.79 6.64 -14.37
C GLU A 76 23.78 7.68 -14.84
N ASP A 77 23.61 7.79 -16.15
CA ASP A 77 22.60 8.63 -16.77
C ASP A 77 21.19 8.20 -16.32
N ILE A 78 20.38 9.17 -15.89
CA ILE A 78 18.99 8.95 -15.43
C ILE A 78 18.15 8.25 -16.50
N SER A 79 18.45 8.47 -17.78
CA SER A 79 17.73 7.84 -18.89
C SER A 79 17.86 6.30 -18.92
N ASN A 80 18.85 5.73 -18.21
CA ASN A 80 19.03 4.28 -18.07
C ASN A 80 18.37 3.71 -16.80
N VAL A 81 17.74 4.56 -15.99
CA VAL A 81 17.15 4.17 -14.71
C VAL A 81 15.64 4.02 -14.86
N LEU A 82 15.11 2.86 -14.47
CA LEU A 82 13.68 2.69 -14.27
C LEU A 82 13.33 2.96 -12.80
N PHE A 83 12.59 4.02 -12.52
CA PHE A 83 12.03 4.27 -11.20
C PHE A 83 10.71 3.53 -11.05
N ALA A 84 10.60 2.71 -10.02
CA ALA A 84 9.45 1.87 -9.81
C ALA A 84 8.74 2.19 -8.51
N LYS A 85 7.42 2.18 -8.56
CA LYS A 85 6.62 2.14 -7.35
C LYS A 85 6.82 0.82 -6.62
N MET A 86 6.82 0.83 -5.28
CA MET A 86 6.71 -0.41 -4.50
C MET A 86 5.49 -1.26 -4.92
N PRO A 87 5.69 -2.51 -5.38
CA PRO A 87 4.60 -3.43 -5.66
C PRO A 87 3.84 -3.77 -4.37
N LYS A 88 2.52 -3.56 -4.34
CA LYS A 88 1.67 -3.92 -3.19
C LYS A 88 0.76 -5.08 -3.54
N GLU A 89 0.79 -6.14 -2.75
CA GLU A 89 -0.18 -7.23 -2.82
C GLU A 89 -1.54 -6.71 -2.36
N TYR A 90 -2.39 -6.31 -3.30
CA TYR A 90 -3.80 -5.93 -3.11
C TYR A 90 -4.13 -5.02 -1.89
N GLY A 91 -4.16 -3.70 -2.14
CA GLY A 91 -5.05 -2.76 -1.44
C GLY A 91 -4.39 -1.63 -0.65
N VAL A 92 -4.85 -0.41 -0.98
CA VAL A 92 -4.68 0.91 -0.33
C VAL A 92 -3.46 1.75 -0.77
N ALA A 93 -3.64 2.33 -1.97
CA ALA A 93 -3.41 3.68 -2.52
C ALA A 93 -2.58 4.80 -1.83
N ASN A 94 -1.89 4.62 -0.69
CA ASN A 94 -1.18 5.75 -0.07
C ASN A 94 0.30 5.87 -0.45
N SER A 95 0.95 4.79 -0.93
CA SER A 95 2.26 4.92 -1.60
C SER A 95 2.17 5.51 -3.01
N ASP A 96 0.95 5.64 -3.56
CA ASP A 96 0.74 6.36 -4.83
C ASP A 96 1.17 7.82 -4.69
N ILE A 97 0.96 8.41 -3.52
CA ILE A 97 1.27 9.83 -3.28
C ILE A 97 2.77 10.04 -3.24
N ILE A 98 3.51 9.17 -2.56
CA ILE A 98 4.97 9.29 -2.44
C ILE A 98 5.64 9.09 -3.79
N PHE A 99 5.26 8.03 -4.50
CA PHE A 99 5.79 7.77 -5.83
C PHE A 99 5.42 8.90 -6.80
N SER A 100 4.19 9.41 -6.73
CA SER A 100 3.74 10.55 -7.53
C SER A 100 4.51 11.82 -7.21
N SER A 101 4.68 12.16 -5.94
CA SER A 101 5.52 13.25 -5.49
C SER A 101 6.95 13.09 -5.99
N TYR A 102 7.51 11.87 -5.93
CA TYR A 102 8.87 11.62 -6.38
C TYR A 102 9.04 11.89 -7.87
N TRP A 103 8.26 11.26 -8.75
CA TRP A 103 8.47 11.46 -10.19
C TRP A 103 8.07 12.87 -10.65
N PHE A 104 7.10 13.50 -9.98
CA PHE A 104 6.64 14.85 -10.32
C PHE A 104 7.69 15.90 -9.96
N ASN A 105 8.17 15.90 -8.71
CA ASN A 105 9.11 16.92 -8.24
C ASN A 105 10.51 16.74 -8.84
N ASN A 106 10.88 15.54 -9.27
CA ASN A 106 12.18 15.25 -9.88
C ASN A 106 12.14 15.19 -11.42
N ASN A 107 10.98 15.42 -12.04
CA ASN A 107 10.82 15.40 -13.50
C ASN A 107 11.26 14.08 -14.18
N VAL A 108 11.00 12.94 -13.52
CA VAL A 108 11.39 11.59 -14.01
C VAL A 108 10.20 10.73 -14.45
N LYS A 109 9.06 11.36 -14.76
CA LYS A 109 7.84 10.66 -15.18
C LYS A 109 8.05 9.71 -16.37
N GLY A 110 8.85 10.12 -17.35
CA GLY A 110 9.15 9.31 -18.55
C GLY A 110 10.01 8.07 -18.26
N PHE A 111 10.61 8.01 -17.07
CA PHE A 111 11.48 6.93 -16.60
C PHE A 111 10.84 6.18 -15.42
N SER A 112 9.52 6.30 -15.24
CA SER A 112 8.80 5.80 -14.07
C SER A 112 7.75 4.74 -14.43
N SER A 113 7.75 3.62 -13.71
CA SER A 113 6.79 2.53 -13.83
C SER A 113 5.96 2.33 -12.57
N ASN A 114 4.67 2.05 -12.75
CA ASN A 114 3.80 1.60 -11.67
C ASN A 114 3.80 0.07 -11.49
N ASP A 115 4.29 -0.68 -12.49
CA ASP A 115 4.26 -2.15 -12.51
C ASP A 115 5.38 -2.70 -13.41
N VAL A 116 6.58 -2.81 -12.82
CA VAL A 116 7.78 -3.31 -13.50
C VAL A 116 7.59 -4.71 -14.05
N ILE A 117 6.81 -5.54 -13.35
CA ILE A 117 6.61 -6.93 -13.76
C ILE A 117 5.74 -6.99 -15.00
N ARG A 118 4.68 -6.19 -15.04
CA ARG A 118 3.88 -6.08 -16.26
C ARG A 118 4.70 -5.58 -17.43
N GLU A 119 5.51 -4.53 -17.24
CA GLU A 119 6.34 -3.98 -18.32
C GLU A 119 7.38 -5.00 -18.83
N TYR A 120 8.01 -5.76 -17.93
CA TYR A 120 8.88 -6.87 -18.29
C TYR A 120 8.13 -7.93 -19.11
N LEU A 121 6.98 -8.40 -18.64
CA LEU A 121 6.19 -9.44 -19.33
C LEU A 121 5.67 -8.99 -20.70
N GLU A 122 5.40 -7.70 -20.89
CA GLU A 122 4.90 -7.14 -22.15
C GLU A 122 6.01 -6.88 -23.17
N ASN A 123 7.23 -6.55 -22.72
CA ASN A 123 8.31 -6.08 -23.60
C ASN A 123 9.53 -7.03 -23.64
N ASP A 124 9.58 -8.04 -22.78
CA ASP A 124 10.70 -8.98 -22.63
C ASP A 124 12.05 -8.25 -22.44
N ALA A 125 12.01 -7.15 -21.70
CA ALA A 125 13.15 -6.26 -21.50
C ALA A 125 13.34 -5.98 -20.01
N ILE A 126 14.59 -6.07 -19.55
CA ILE A 126 14.97 -5.87 -18.16
C ILE A 126 15.72 -4.55 -18.03
N PRO A 127 15.36 -3.71 -17.05
CA PRO A 127 16.10 -2.48 -16.81
C PRO A 127 17.52 -2.79 -16.34
N THR A 128 18.52 -2.10 -16.89
CA THR A 128 19.91 -2.17 -16.39
C THR A 128 19.99 -1.66 -14.97
N VAL A 129 19.25 -0.58 -14.67
CA VAL A 129 19.14 0.01 -13.33
C VAL A 129 17.67 0.10 -12.93
N LEU A 130 17.31 -0.50 -11.79
CA LEU A 130 15.97 -0.42 -11.20
C LEU A 130 16.02 0.26 -9.84
N ALA A 131 15.28 1.35 -9.68
CA ALA A 131 15.17 2.08 -8.42
C ALA A 131 13.74 2.04 -7.87
N ILE A 132 13.52 1.29 -6.80
CA ILE A 132 12.20 1.17 -6.16
C ILE A 132 12.04 2.27 -5.12
N VAL A 133 10.95 3.03 -5.20
CA VAL A 133 10.65 4.18 -4.33
C VAL A 133 9.49 3.86 -3.38
N ASP A 134 9.65 4.13 -2.09
CA ASP A 134 8.57 4.07 -1.07
C ASP A 134 8.75 5.14 0.02
N ASP A 135 7.73 5.37 0.86
CA ASP A 135 7.84 6.30 1.99
C ASP A 135 8.70 5.76 3.12
N TYR A 136 8.40 4.52 3.52
CA TYR A 136 8.83 4.01 4.81
C TYR A 136 9.21 2.54 4.77
N MET A 137 10.39 2.24 5.29
CA MET A 137 10.83 0.87 5.54
C MET A 137 11.05 0.63 7.04
N GLY A 138 10.10 -0.08 7.66
CA GLY A 138 10.21 -0.62 9.01
C GLY A 138 11.13 -1.84 9.07
N SER A 139 10.55 -3.04 9.02
CA SER A 139 11.30 -4.31 9.09
C SER A 139 12.00 -4.77 7.80
N GLY A 140 11.75 -4.13 6.65
CA GLY A 140 12.28 -4.57 5.34
C GLY A 140 11.49 -5.69 4.66
N ASP A 141 10.58 -6.38 5.37
CA ASP A 141 9.77 -7.49 4.86
C ASP A 141 9.06 -7.20 3.52
N THR A 142 8.45 -6.02 3.41
CA THR A 142 7.69 -5.65 2.20
C THR A 142 8.59 -5.59 0.98
N ILE A 143 9.77 -5.00 1.12
CA ILE A 143 10.77 -4.86 0.06
C ILE A 143 11.29 -6.24 -0.35
N ILE A 144 11.67 -7.05 0.63
CA ILE A 144 12.22 -8.40 0.42
C ILE A 144 11.20 -9.27 -0.30
N LYS A 145 9.93 -9.24 0.12
CA LYS A 145 8.84 -9.98 -0.54
C LYS A 145 8.61 -9.49 -1.96
N ALA A 146 8.61 -8.19 -2.18
CA ALA A 146 8.45 -7.61 -3.51
C ALA A 146 9.59 -8.04 -4.44
N LEU A 147 10.85 -7.84 -4.04
CA LEU A 147 12.03 -8.25 -4.81
C LEU A 147 12.04 -9.76 -5.08
N SER A 148 11.78 -10.58 -4.05
CA SER A 148 11.75 -12.05 -4.20
C SER A 148 10.70 -12.49 -5.22
N LYS A 149 9.52 -11.86 -5.20
CA LYS A 149 8.46 -12.11 -6.18
C LYS A 149 8.87 -11.66 -7.58
N MET A 150 9.49 -10.49 -7.70
CA MET A 150 9.99 -9.99 -8.97
C MET A 150 11.03 -10.95 -9.56
N PHE A 151 12.00 -11.38 -8.76
CA PHE A 151 13.00 -12.37 -9.19
C PHE A 151 12.41 -13.74 -9.52
N SER A 152 11.33 -14.16 -8.88
CA SER A 152 10.67 -15.42 -9.24
C SER A 152 9.99 -15.39 -10.62
N ILE A 153 9.60 -14.20 -11.08
CA ILE A 153 8.91 -13.98 -12.36
C ILE A 153 9.92 -13.60 -13.46
N ALA A 154 10.91 -12.76 -13.10
CA ALA A 154 11.98 -12.26 -13.95
C ALA A 154 13.33 -12.52 -13.27
N PRO A 155 13.88 -13.76 -13.32
CA PRO A 155 15.11 -14.12 -12.63
C PRO A 155 16.32 -13.28 -13.03
N GLU A 156 16.40 -12.90 -14.30
CA GLU A 156 17.45 -12.07 -14.87
C GLU A 156 17.54 -10.66 -14.26
N LEU A 157 16.48 -10.18 -13.59
CA LEU A 157 16.47 -8.91 -12.85
C LEU A 157 17.49 -8.91 -11.68
N GLN A 158 17.93 -10.08 -11.23
CA GLN A 158 19.02 -10.20 -10.25
C GLN A 158 20.36 -9.67 -10.78
N ASN A 159 20.52 -9.58 -12.09
CA ASN A 159 21.73 -9.04 -12.73
C ASN A 159 21.69 -7.52 -12.89
N SER A 160 20.54 -6.88 -12.66
CA SER A 160 20.40 -5.43 -12.69
C SER A 160 21.07 -4.80 -11.47
N LYS A 161 21.43 -3.52 -11.61
CA LYS A 161 21.78 -2.66 -10.49
C LYS A 161 20.50 -2.21 -9.80
N LEU A 162 20.35 -2.53 -8.52
CA LEU A 162 19.11 -2.34 -7.78
C LEU A 162 19.26 -1.25 -6.72
N TYR A 163 18.26 -0.38 -6.63
CA TYR A 163 18.15 0.60 -5.58
C TYR A 163 16.83 0.51 -4.84
N VAL A 164 16.90 0.74 -3.54
CA VAL A 164 15.74 0.95 -2.68
C VAL A 164 15.84 2.37 -2.13
N LEU A 165 14.93 3.24 -2.57
CA LEU A 165 14.89 4.66 -2.25
C LEU A 165 13.81 4.92 -1.20
N MET A 166 14.21 5.39 -0.02
CA MET A 166 13.34 5.55 1.14
C MET A 166 13.36 6.98 1.68
N VAL A 167 12.19 7.57 1.92
CA VAL A 167 12.14 8.83 2.68
C VAL A 167 12.60 8.57 4.12
N HIS A 168 12.08 7.52 4.77
CA HIS A 168 12.48 7.16 6.12
C HIS A 168 12.67 5.65 6.24
N THR A 169 13.69 5.22 6.97
CA THR A 169 13.88 3.80 7.30
C THR A 169 14.31 3.56 8.73
N THR A 170 14.30 2.31 9.17
CA THR A 170 14.86 1.90 10.47
C THR A 170 16.19 1.18 10.29
N ILE A 171 17.04 1.22 11.32
CA ILE A 171 18.28 0.45 11.35
C ILE A 171 18.00 -1.06 11.18
N THR A 172 16.92 -1.57 11.77
CA THR A 172 16.50 -2.97 11.59
C THR A 172 16.17 -3.26 10.12
N GLY A 173 15.44 -2.38 9.44
CA GLY A 173 15.14 -2.52 8.01
C GLY A 173 16.40 -2.55 7.15
N LEU A 174 17.34 -1.64 7.41
CA LEU A 174 18.64 -1.59 6.70
C LEU A 174 19.43 -2.89 6.87
N GLN A 175 19.52 -3.42 8.09
CA GLN A 175 20.19 -4.69 8.38
C GLN A 175 19.54 -5.86 7.61
N MET A 176 18.21 -5.93 7.62
CA MET A 176 17.47 -6.98 6.91
C MET A 176 17.70 -6.93 5.38
N ILE A 177 17.80 -5.74 4.79
CA ILE A 177 18.11 -5.60 3.36
C ILE A 177 19.55 -5.99 3.06
N GLU A 178 20.51 -5.65 3.91
CA GLU A 178 21.92 -6.02 3.72
C GLU A 178 22.13 -7.54 3.84
N GLU A 179 21.45 -8.19 4.78
CA GLU A 179 21.42 -9.65 4.90
C GLU A 179 20.82 -10.30 3.65
N PHE A 180 19.71 -9.76 3.15
CA PHE A 180 19.06 -10.23 1.92
C PHE A 180 19.97 -10.10 0.70
N LYS A 181 20.63 -8.94 0.55
CA LYS A 181 21.63 -8.66 -0.49
C LYS A 181 22.76 -9.67 -0.44
N THR A 182 23.39 -9.83 0.73
CA THR A 182 24.52 -10.75 0.93
C THR A 182 24.14 -12.20 0.62
N LYS A 183 22.94 -12.61 1.06
CA LYS A 183 22.44 -13.97 0.83
C LYS A 183 22.24 -14.30 -0.65
N LEU A 184 21.80 -13.33 -1.46
CA LEU A 184 21.54 -13.54 -2.89
C LEU A 184 22.71 -13.14 -3.79
N GLY A 185 23.71 -12.41 -3.27
CA GLY A 185 24.84 -11.94 -4.08
C GLY A 185 24.43 -10.92 -5.15
N ILE A 186 23.40 -10.12 -4.89
CA ILE A 186 22.87 -9.12 -5.84
C ILE A 186 23.48 -7.73 -5.61
N ASP A 187 23.52 -6.92 -6.67
CA ASP A 187 23.90 -5.50 -6.56
C ASP A 187 22.70 -4.68 -6.08
N LEU A 188 22.52 -4.60 -4.77
CA LEU A 188 21.46 -3.84 -4.13
C LEU A 188 22.02 -2.76 -3.21
N THR A 189 21.56 -1.52 -3.41
CA THR A 189 21.92 -0.37 -2.57
C THR A 189 20.68 0.31 -2.02
N THR A 190 20.65 0.53 -0.70
CA THR A 190 19.58 1.31 -0.07
C THR A 190 20.01 2.75 0.10
N ILE A 191 19.22 3.70 -0.39
CA ILE A 191 19.44 5.14 -0.25
C ILE A 191 18.26 5.71 0.52
N TYR A 192 18.55 6.52 1.54
CA TYR A 192 17.51 7.06 2.39
C TYR A 192 17.78 8.51 2.79
N VAL A 193 16.71 9.22 3.16
CA VAL A 193 16.84 10.56 3.72
C VAL A 193 17.14 10.49 5.21
N ASP A 194 16.21 9.92 5.97
CA ASP A 194 16.30 9.81 7.43
C ASP A 194 16.31 8.32 7.86
N SER A 195 17.00 8.02 8.95
CA SER A 195 16.98 6.70 9.59
C SER A 195 16.87 6.79 11.10
N THR A 196 16.10 5.89 11.70
CA THR A 196 15.92 5.81 13.17
C THR A 196 16.15 4.40 13.70
N ASP A 197 16.47 4.30 14.99
CA ASP A 197 16.52 3.03 15.71
C ASP A 197 15.26 2.83 16.56
N LYS A 198 15.14 1.65 17.19
CA LYS A 198 14.03 1.33 18.10
C LYS A 198 13.99 2.33 19.25
N ALA A 199 12.82 2.88 19.54
CA ALA A 199 12.65 3.92 20.57
C ALA A 199 13.24 3.55 21.95
N PHE A 200 13.15 2.28 22.33
CA PHE A 200 13.67 1.78 23.61
C PHE A 200 14.95 0.95 23.45
N LYS A 201 15.73 1.14 22.38
CA LYS A 201 17.08 0.59 22.29
C LYS A 201 17.98 1.27 23.33
N ASP A 202 18.82 0.45 23.95
CA ASP A 202 19.87 0.89 24.88
C ASP A 202 20.66 2.07 24.28
N ASP A 203 20.75 3.16 25.03
CA ASP A 203 21.53 4.35 24.74
C ASP A 203 21.16 5.07 23.42
N TYR A 204 19.92 4.88 22.93
CA TYR A 204 19.39 5.62 21.79
C TYR A 204 18.60 6.87 22.21
N ILE A 205 17.40 6.68 22.80
CA ILE A 205 16.62 7.78 23.40
C ILE A 205 16.86 7.86 24.91
N PHE A 206 16.95 6.69 25.55
CA PHE A 206 17.11 6.56 27.00
C PHE A 206 18.42 5.85 27.31
N PRO A 207 19.10 6.19 28.42
CA PRO A 207 20.21 5.40 28.93
C PRO A 207 19.79 3.95 29.15
N ARG A 208 20.69 2.99 28.91
CA ARG A 208 20.43 1.54 28.98
C ARG A 208 19.52 1.05 30.12
N ILE A 209 19.81 1.46 31.36
CA ILE A 209 19.00 1.04 32.53
C ILE A 209 17.58 1.62 32.45
N GLU A 210 17.47 2.88 32.03
CA GLU A 210 16.19 3.57 31.90
C GLU A 210 15.40 3.06 30.70
N ALA A 211 16.04 2.68 29.59
CA ALA A 211 15.38 2.20 28.38
C ALA A 211 14.40 1.04 28.67
N ARG A 212 14.86 0.06 29.47
CA ARG A 212 14.00 -1.06 29.90
C ARG A 212 12.84 -0.59 30.77
N LEU A 213 13.11 0.25 31.77
CA LEU A 213 12.07 0.77 32.68
C LEU A 213 11.03 1.62 31.93
N LYS A 214 11.48 2.44 30.97
CA LYS A 214 10.61 3.28 30.14
C LYS A 214 9.81 2.47 29.15
N LYS A 215 10.36 1.37 28.62
CA LYS A 215 9.61 0.40 27.82
C LYS A 215 8.49 -0.23 28.64
N GLU A 216 8.82 -0.76 29.83
CA GLU A 216 7.84 -1.37 30.74
C GLU A 216 6.75 -0.36 31.15
N GLN A 217 7.15 0.88 31.49
CA GLN A 217 6.22 1.96 31.76
C GLN A 217 5.29 2.22 30.56
N TYR A 218 5.84 2.32 29.34
CA TYR A 218 5.07 2.53 28.12
C TYR A 218 4.09 1.39 27.83
N GLU A 219 4.48 0.13 28.05
CA GLU A 219 3.62 -1.04 27.88
C GLU A 219 2.44 -1.03 28.87
N LEU A 220 2.69 -0.65 30.13
CA LEU A 220 1.65 -0.47 31.14
C LEU A 220 0.66 0.65 30.76
N ILE A 221 1.16 1.77 30.24
CA ILE A 221 0.32 2.86 29.73
C ILE A 221 -0.58 2.32 28.60
N CYS A 222 -0.01 1.59 27.64
CA CYS A 222 -0.75 0.98 26.53
C CYS A 222 -1.85 0.04 27.01
N ALA A 223 -1.54 -0.83 27.99
CA ALA A 223 -2.50 -1.74 28.58
C ALA A 223 -3.67 -0.98 29.23
N GLY A 224 -3.37 0.08 30.01
CA GLY A 224 -4.37 0.95 30.60
C GLY A 224 -5.25 1.71 29.58
N LYS A 225 -4.79 1.82 28.32
CA LYS A 225 -5.52 2.43 27.20
C LYS A 225 -6.17 1.43 26.24
N ASN A 226 -6.15 0.13 26.54
CA ASN A 226 -6.68 -0.93 25.67
C ASN A 226 -6.08 -0.91 24.26
N VAL A 227 -4.81 -0.53 24.14
CA VAL A 227 -4.07 -0.70 22.88
C VAL A 227 -3.88 -2.19 22.62
N SER A 228 -4.14 -2.64 21.39
CA SER A 228 -3.95 -4.05 21.03
C SER A 228 -2.50 -4.47 21.28
N SER A 229 -2.29 -5.65 21.87
CA SER A 229 -0.96 -6.19 22.17
C SER A 229 -0.02 -6.16 20.96
N ASN A 230 -0.54 -6.46 19.77
CA ASN A 230 0.22 -6.45 18.52
C ASN A 230 0.60 -5.04 18.02
N ALA A 231 0.04 -4.00 18.61
CA ALA A 231 0.29 -2.60 18.25
C ALA A 231 1.16 -1.86 19.27
N ILE A 232 1.30 -2.37 20.51
CA ILE A 232 2.01 -1.69 21.61
C ILE A 232 3.38 -1.20 21.14
N LEU A 233 4.24 -2.13 20.69
CA LEU A 233 5.59 -1.85 20.23
C LEU A 233 5.70 -1.70 18.70
N GLY A 234 4.56 -1.61 18.02
CA GLY A 234 4.48 -1.67 16.57
C GLY A 234 4.73 -3.08 16.01
N TYR A 235 4.47 -3.23 14.71
CA TYR A 235 4.73 -4.47 13.97
C TYR A 235 6.16 -4.95 14.19
N LYS A 236 6.33 -6.25 14.50
CA LYS A 236 7.63 -6.89 14.76
C LYS A 236 8.52 -6.18 15.80
N ASP A 237 7.92 -5.46 16.76
CA ASP A 237 8.68 -4.74 17.78
C ASP A 237 9.70 -3.77 17.16
N ILE A 238 9.30 -3.08 16.08
CA ILE A 238 10.14 -2.07 15.41
C ILE A 238 10.20 -0.77 16.21
N GLN A 239 9.20 -0.49 17.06
CA GLN A 239 9.18 0.65 17.98
C GLN A 239 9.43 1.99 17.29
N SER A 240 8.86 2.17 16.09
CA SER A 240 9.08 3.38 15.30
C SER A 240 8.38 4.59 15.90
N LEU A 241 8.94 5.77 15.64
CA LEU A 241 8.39 7.07 16.01
C LEU A 241 8.19 7.92 14.76
N VAL A 242 7.49 7.37 13.77
CA VAL A 242 7.30 7.97 12.46
C VAL A 242 5.81 8.01 12.10
N SER A 243 5.34 9.12 11.55
CA SER A 243 4.02 9.20 10.93
C SER A 243 4.04 10.13 9.74
N PHE A 244 3.18 9.85 8.76
CA PHE A 244 2.89 10.72 7.63
C PHE A 244 1.50 11.31 7.83
N GLU A 245 1.26 12.50 7.28
CA GLU A 245 -0.01 13.23 7.41
C GLU A 245 -1.23 12.41 6.97
N LYS A 246 -1.07 11.57 5.94
CA LYS A 246 -2.14 10.73 5.41
C LYS A 246 -2.14 9.32 6.00
N THR A 247 -1.03 8.86 6.58
CA THR A 247 -0.85 7.48 7.08
C THR A 247 0.20 7.36 8.15
N THR A 248 -0.09 6.55 9.17
CA THR A 248 0.93 6.10 10.12
C THR A 248 1.30 4.64 9.83
N PRO A 249 2.59 4.30 9.69
CA PRO A 249 3.05 2.92 9.62
C PRO A 249 2.62 2.14 10.86
N ASN A 250 2.26 0.86 10.69
CA ASN A 250 1.90 0.00 11.82
C ASN A 250 3.13 -0.44 12.64
N ASP A 251 4.34 -0.18 12.15
CA ASP A 251 5.60 -0.31 12.89
C ASP A 251 5.76 0.75 14.00
N THR A 252 4.94 1.80 13.98
CA THR A 252 4.95 2.90 14.96
C THR A 252 4.44 2.41 16.32
N LEU A 253 4.99 2.97 17.39
CA LEU A 253 4.48 2.77 18.75
C LEU A 253 2.97 3.04 18.86
N GLY A 254 2.24 2.09 19.45
CA GLY A 254 0.77 2.00 19.40
C GLY A 254 0.00 3.22 19.91
N LEU A 255 0.48 3.92 20.96
CA LEU A 255 -0.21 5.12 21.48
C LEU A 255 -0.34 6.23 20.43
N PHE A 256 0.54 6.25 19.43
CA PHE A 256 0.55 7.29 18.42
C PHE A 256 -0.44 7.05 17.28
N TRP A 257 -0.86 5.81 17.00
CA TRP A 257 -1.70 5.52 15.82
C TRP A 257 -2.88 4.57 16.06
N HIS A 258 -2.87 3.79 17.15
CA HIS A 258 -3.90 2.82 17.46
C HIS A 258 -4.90 3.43 18.46
N SER A 259 -6.04 3.90 17.95
CA SER A 259 -7.17 4.31 18.80
C SER A 259 -7.95 3.10 19.34
N ALA A 260 -8.47 3.22 20.55
CA ALA A 260 -9.33 2.24 21.23
C ALA A 260 -10.60 2.93 21.76
N GLU A 261 -11.54 2.18 22.32
CA GLU A 261 -12.86 2.70 22.74
C GLU A 261 -12.77 3.94 23.65
N ASN A 262 -11.83 3.93 24.60
CA ASN A 262 -11.62 5.01 25.57
C ASN A 262 -10.28 5.75 25.37
N PHE A 263 -9.68 5.64 24.17
CA PHE A 263 -8.40 6.27 23.88
C PHE A 263 -8.31 6.72 22.43
N VAL A 264 -8.04 8.00 22.24
CA VAL A 264 -7.80 8.59 20.93
C VAL A 264 -6.30 8.72 20.72
N SER A 265 -5.78 8.09 19.66
CA SER A 265 -4.38 8.21 19.27
C SER A 265 -4.05 9.58 18.67
N LEU A 266 -2.79 10.01 18.79
CA LEU A 266 -2.35 11.33 18.36
C LEU A 266 -2.46 11.52 16.83
N PHE A 267 -1.93 10.56 16.07
CA PHE A 267 -2.01 10.54 14.61
C PHE A 267 -3.10 9.57 14.20
N ARG A 268 -4.32 10.08 14.06
CA ARG A 268 -5.42 9.27 13.53
C ARG A 268 -5.06 8.88 12.10
N LYS A 269 -5.15 7.59 11.79
CA LYS A 269 -5.21 7.17 10.39
C LYS A 269 -6.40 7.92 9.80
N ASN A 270 -6.16 8.74 8.77
CA ASN A 270 -7.22 9.27 7.91
C ASN A 270 -7.88 8.09 7.21
N SER A 271 -8.63 7.27 7.95
CA SER A 271 -9.61 6.41 7.35
C SER A 271 -10.65 7.38 6.84
N SER A 272 -10.61 7.65 5.53
CA SER A 272 -11.84 7.83 4.78
C SER A 272 -12.83 6.82 5.37
N PRO A 273 -14.04 7.24 5.77
CA PRO A 273 -14.93 6.40 6.55
C PRO A 273 -14.93 4.98 5.99
N ARG A 274 -14.72 3.97 6.86
CA ARG A 274 -14.76 2.53 6.52
C ARG A 274 -16.11 2.09 5.90
N ASN A 275 -17.02 3.03 5.71
CA ASN A 275 -18.34 2.92 5.11
C ASN A 275 -18.41 3.64 3.76
N THR A 276 -17.30 3.78 3.03
CA THR A 276 -17.39 4.02 1.58
C THR A 276 -17.70 2.71 0.89
N SER A 277 -18.55 2.75 -0.14
CA SER A 277 -18.86 1.58 -0.99
C SER A 277 -17.59 0.84 -1.42
N ILE A 278 -16.50 1.57 -1.73
CA ILE A 278 -15.20 1.02 -2.11
C ILE A 278 -14.51 0.22 -1.00
N SER A 279 -14.55 0.66 0.25
CA SER A 279 -13.95 -0.09 1.37
C SER A 279 -14.72 -1.38 1.69
N MET A 280 -16.04 -1.33 1.55
CA MET A 280 -16.92 -2.50 1.62
C MET A 280 -16.59 -3.47 0.47
N LEU A 281 -16.49 -2.97 -0.76
CA LEU A 281 -16.08 -3.73 -1.95
C LEU A 281 -14.68 -4.34 -1.80
N LYS A 282 -13.70 -3.63 -1.21
CA LYS A 282 -12.36 -4.16 -0.90
C LYS A 282 -12.39 -5.23 0.18
N GLY A 283 -13.25 -5.09 1.20
CA GLY A 283 -13.47 -6.11 2.22
C GLY A 283 -14.11 -7.37 1.65
N VAL A 284 -15.08 -7.21 0.76
CA VAL A 284 -15.70 -8.29 -0.01
C VAL A 284 -14.68 -8.95 -0.94
N ALA A 285 -13.86 -8.17 -1.66
CA ALA A 285 -12.80 -8.69 -2.53
C ALA A 285 -11.75 -9.52 -1.76
N ARG A 286 -11.34 -9.08 -0.56
CA ARG A 286 -10.43 -9.84 0.31
C ARG A 286 -11.06 -11.13 0.85
N LYS A 287 -12.34 -11.09 1.24
CA LYS A 287 -13.10 -12.31 1.60
C LYS A 287 -13.25 -13.27 0.41
N ASN A 288 -13.37 -12.73 -0.80
CA ASN A 288 -13.48 -13.50 -2.04
C ASN A 288 -12.12 -14.06 -2.51
N ALA A 289 -11.00 -13.39 -2.21
CA ALA A 289 -9.65 -13.88 -2.52
C ALA A 289 -9.29 -15.18 -1.79
N HIS A 290 -9.88 -15.44 -0.61
CA HIS A 290 -9.69 -16.68 0.15
C HIS A 290 -10.52 -17.87 -0.37
N ARG A 291 -11.35 -17.69 -1.42
CA ARG A 291 -12.12 -18.77 -2.05
C ARG A 291 -11.55 -19.12 -3.42
N SER A 292 -10.29 -19.55 -3.45
CA SER A 292 -9.62 -19.91 -4.69
C SER A 292 -10.21 -21.19 -5.30
N VAL A 293 -10.89 -21.06 -6.45
CA VAL A 293 -11.01 -22.14 -7.43
C VAL A 293 -9.87 -21.95 -8.43
N VAL A 294 -8.88 -22.83 -8.39
CA VAL A 294 -7.67 -22.79 -9.21
C VAL A 294 -7.81 -23.79 -10.35
N LEU A 295 -7.75 -23.31 -11.61
CA LEU A 295 -7.29 -24.11 -12.74
C LEU A 295 -5.75 -24.15 -12.64
N PHE A 296 -5.17 -25.34 -12.49
CA PHE A 296 -3.71 -25.48 -12.44
C PHE A 296 -3.12 -25.42 -13.86
N ASP A 297 -1.92 -24.86 -14.00
CA ASP A 297 -1.12 -24.78 -15.24
C ASP A 297 -1.75 -24.00 -16.42
N ILE A 298 -2.59 -23.02 -16.10
CA ILE A 298 -2.93 -21.92 -17.02
C ILE A 298 -2.15 -20.68 -16.55
N THR A 299 -1.22 -20.21 -17.39
CA THR A 299 -0.31 -19.09 -17.10
C THR A 299 -1.03 -17.75 -16.94
N ASP A 300 -2.26 -17.63 -17.45
CA ASP A 300 -3.11 -16.44 -17.35
C ASP A 300 -4.09 -16.52 -16.16
N ASN A 301 -3.59 -16.27 -14.94
CA ASN A 301 -4.43 -16.35 -13.73
C ASN A 301 -5.62 -15.35 -13.72
N GLN A 302 -5.51 -14.27 -14.51
CA GLN A 302 -6.46 -13.15 -14.53
C GLN A 302 -7.86 -13.54 -15.01
N TYR A 303 -7.96 -14.60 -15.84
CA TYR A 303 -9.23 -15.06 -16.41
C TYR A 303 -9.72 -16.40 -15.87
N ASN A 304 -9.02 -17.02 -14.92
CA ASN A 304 -9.37 -18.36 -14.41
C ASN A 304 -10.84 -18.49 -13.98
N ARG A 305 -11.34 -17.51 -13.24
CA ARG A 305 -12.75 -17.49 -12.79
C ARG A 305 -13.73 -17.35 -13.95
N PHE A 306 -13.37 -16.57 -14.96
CA PHE A 306 -14.18 -16.33 -16.15
C PHE A 306 -14.21 -17.58 -17.05
N ILE A 307 -13.06 -18.23 -17.25
CA ILE A 307 -12.95 -19.50 -17.99
C ILE A 307 -13.82 -20.59 -17.35
N VAL A 308 -13.72 -20.77 -16.02
CA VAL A 308 -14.57 -21.74 -15.29
C VAL A 308 -16.05 -21.40 -15.44
N TYR A 309 -16.41 -20.12 -15.32
CA TYR A 309 -17.80 -19.67 -15.48
C TYR A 309 -18.34 -19.99 -16.89
N CYS A 310 -17.57 -19.70 -17.93
CA CYS A 310 -17.94 -20.02 -19.31
C CYS A 310 -18.13 -21.53 -19.54
N ILE A 311 -17.23 -22.35 -19.00
CA ILE A 311 -17.29 -23.82 -19.12
C ILE A 311 -18.51 -24.39 -18.40
N LEU A 312 -18.82 -23.90 -17.19
CA LEU A 312 -19.93 -24.39 -16.39
C LEU A 312 -21.29 -24.03 -16.99
N ASN A 313 -21.42 -22.82 -17.52
CA ASN A 313 -22.63 -22.36 -18.17
C ASN A 313 -22.68 -22.74 -19.66
N GLY A 314 -21.76 -23.56 -20.17
CA GLY A 314 -21.48 -23.68 -21.61
C GLY A 314 -22.67 -23.86 -22.55
N ASN A 315 -23.71 -24.61 -22.14
CA ASN A 315 -24.95 -24.80 -22.91
C ASN A 315 -25.99 -23.69 -22.69
N ASP A 316 -25.93 -23.01 -21.54
CA ASP A 316 -26.91 -22.03 -21.05
C ASP A 316 -26.25 -20.64 -20.88
N PHE A 317 -25.17 -20.38 -21.63
CA PHE A 317 -24.36 -19.19 -21.44
C PHE A 317 -25.13 -17.96 -21.90
N SER A 318 -25.53 -17.11 -20.95
CA SER A 318 -26.17 -15.83 -21.23
C SER A 318 -25.15 -14.71 -21.16
N PHE A 319 -25.00 -13.98 -22.26
CA PHE A 319 -24.12 -12.81 -22.34
C PHE A 319 -24.55 -11.70 -21.39
N GLU A 320 -25.86 -11.48 -21.23
CA GLU A 320 -26.43 -10.50 -20.31
C GLU A 320 -26.16 -10.88 -18.86
N LYS A 321 -26.35 -12.15 -18.51
CA LYS A 321 -26.03 -12.67 -17.17
C LYS A 321 -24.52 -12.60 -16.90
N ALA A 322 -23.68 -12.91 -17.87
CA ALA A 322 -22.23 -12.79 -17.74
C ALA A 322 -21.76 -11.35 -17.53
N CYS A 323 -22.31 -10.39 -18.27
CA CYS A 323 -22.06 -8.96 -18.06
C CYS A 323 -22.44 -8.51 -16.64
N ALA A 324 -23.62 -8.94 -16.16
CA ALA A 324 -24.10 -8.63 -14.82
C ALA A 324 -23.23 -9.26 -13.72
N ASP A 325 -22.91 -10.56 -13.83
CA ASP A 325 -22.16 -11.31 -12.82
C ASP A 325 -20.71 -10.81 -12.66
N PHE A 326 -20.12 -10.27 -13.73
CA PHE A 326 -18.74 -9.77 -13.73
C PHE A 326 -18.64 -8.23 -13.70
N GLY A 327 -19.77 -7.51 -13.76
CA GLY A 327 -19.80 -6.04 -13.76
C GLY A 327 -19.06 -5.42 -14.95
N ILE A 328 -19.20 -6.01 -16.14
CA ILE A 328 -18.50 -5.60 -17.36
C ILE A 328 -19.48 -5.22 -18.48
N THR A 329 -19.01 -4.41 -19.43
CA THR A 329 -19.77 -4.06 -20.64
C THR A 329 -19.74 -5.21 -21.66
N MET A 330 -20.69 -5.21 -22.60
CA MET A 330 -20.74 -6.22 -23.68
C MET A 330 -19.47 -6.22 -24.54
N ASP A 331 -18.94 -5.03 -24.85
CA ASP A 331 -17.67 -4.88 -25.59
C ASP A 331 -16.49 -5.54 -24.84
N LEU A 332 -16.41 -5.35 -23.51
CA LEU A 332 -15.36 -5.95 -22.71
C LEU A 332 -15.58 -7.46 -22.52
N LEU A 333 -16.84 -7.92 -22.42
CA LEU A 333 -17.18 -9.34 -22.41
C LEU A 333 -16.70 -10.03 -23.69
N GLN A 334 -16.99 -9.43 -24.85
CA GLN A 334 -16.59 -9.94 -26.15
C GLN A 334 -15.07 -10.05 -26.27
N LYS A 335 -14.33 -8.99 -25.94
CA LYS A 335 -12.85 -9.00 -25.92
C LYS A 335 -12.27 -10.10 -25.03
N ARG A 336 -12.92 -10.38 -23.88
CA ARG A 336 -12.49 -11.46 -22.98
C ARG A 336 -12.75 -12.84 -23.56
N LEU A 337 -13.92 -13.06 -24.16
CA LEU A 337 -14.26 -14.32 -24.83
C LEU A 337 -13.32 -14.59 -26.01
N GLU A 338 -13.04 -13.56 -26.81
CA GLU A 338 -12.05 -13.61 -27.89
C GLU A 338 -10.68 -14.01 -27.35
N TYR A 339 -10.18 -13.32 -26.32
CA TYR A 339 -8.90 -13.62 -25.69
C TYR A 339 -8.78 -15.07 -25.21
N ILE A 340 -9.76 -15.57 -24.44
CA ILE A 340 -9.68 -16.94 -23.89
C ILE A 340 -9.90 -18.03 -24.95
N SER A 341 -10.59 -17.69 -26.05
CA SER A 341 -10.73 -18.55 -27.23
C SER A 341 -9.42 -18.61 -28.03
N GLU A 342 -8.76 -17.47 -28.28
CA GLU A 342 -7.46 -17.38 -28.95
C GLU A 342 -6.36 -18.13 -28.20
N LYS A 343 -6.38 -18.05 -26.87
CA LYS A 343 -5.49 -18.82 -25.99
C LYS A 343 -5.86 -20.31 -25.88
N ARG A 344 -6.88 -20.76 -26.62
CA ARG A 344 -7.36 -22.15 -26.66
C ARG A 344 -7.78 -22.71 -25.30
N TYR A 345 -8.27 -21.86 -24.40
CA TYR A 345 -8.83 -22.34 -23.14
C TYR A 345 -10.24 -22.88 -23.34
N ILE A 346 -11.00 -22.23 -24.21
CA ILE A 346 -12.34 -22.64 -24.62
C ILE A 346 -12.41 -22.75 -26.15
N LYS A 347 -13.46 -23.40 -26.63
CA LYS A 347 -13.89 -23.39 -28.03
C LYS A 347 -15.37 -23.11 -28.09
N ILE A 348 -15.81 -22.41 -29.14
CA ILE A 348 -17.22 -22.10 -29.37
C ILE A 348 -17.70 -22.97 -30.54
N GLU A 349 -18.59 -23.91 -30.26
CA GLU A 349 -19.15 -24.84 -31.25
C GLU A 349 -20.68 -24.78 -31.16
N ASP A 350 -21.36 -24.53 -32.28
CA ASP A 350 -22.83 -24.44 -32.36
C ASP A 350 -23.46 -23.50 -31.31
N GLY A 351 -22.80 -22.36 -31.06
CA GLY A 351 -23.24 -21.37 -30.07
C GLY A 351 -22.98 -21.75 -28.62
N LYS A 352 -22.30 -22.87 -28.35
CA LYS A 352 -21.97 -23.37 -27.02
C LYS A 352 -20.51 -23.15 -26.70
N ILE A 353 -20.23 -22.78 -25.45
CA ILE A 353 -18.87 -22.63 -24.96
C ILE A 353 -18.42 -23.95 -24.32
N LEU A 354 -17.39 -24.57 -24.88
CA LEU A 354 -16.84 -25.84 -24.43
C LEU A 354 -15.38 -25.68 -24.01
N PRO A 355 -14.89 -26.44 -23.02
CA PRO A 355 -13.47 -26.50 -22.73
C PRO A 355 -12.73 -27.19 -23.89
N THR A 356 -11.48 -26.80 -24.13
CA THR A 356 -10.58 -27.60 -24.97
C THR A 356 -10.07 -28.83 -24.21
N SER A 357 -9.51 -29.82 -24.92
CA SER A 357 -8.97 -31.03 -24.30
C SER A 357 -7.91 -30.74 -23.24
N GLU A 358 -7.03 -29.77 -23.51
CA GLU A 358 -6.00 -29.32 -22.56
C GLU A 358 -6.62 -28.72 -21.29
N THR A 359 -7.60 -27.83 -21.44
CA THR A 359 -8.33 -27.24 -20.30
C THR A 359 -9.07 -28.31 -19.52
N GLN A 360 -9.64 -29.31 -20.20
CA GLN A 360 -10.42 -30.38 -19.58
C GLN A 360 -9.56 -31.32 -18.73
N GLU A 361 -8.32 -31.62 -19.15
CA GLU A 361 -7.36 -32.41 -18.37
C GLU A 361 -6.91 -31.68 -17.10
N LYS A 362 -6.79 -30.33 -17.18
CA LYS A 362 -6.40 -29.46 -16.07
C LYS A 362 -7.56 -29.14 -15.09
N LEU A 363 -8.78 -29.57 -15.40
CA LEU A 363 -10.01 -29.21 -14.66
C LEU A 363 -10.44 -30.34 -13.69
N ILE A 364 -10.18 -30.17 -12.39
CA ILE A 364 -10.53 -31.18 -11.37
C ILE A 364 -12.04 -31.12 -11.04
N LYS A 365 -12.84 -31.93 -11.74
CA LYS A 365 -14.31 -32.02 -11.58
C LYS A 365 -14.80 -32.20 -10.13
N LYS A 366 -14.02 -32.86 -9.26
CA LYS A 366 -14.36 -33.11 -7.84
C LYS A 366 -14.52 -31.82 -7.00
N ARG A 367 -13.95 -30.68 -7.42
CA ARG A 367 -14.02 -29.38 -6.72
C ARG A 367 -15.10 -28.43 -7.25
N LEU A 368 -15.78 -28.79 -8.34
CA LEU A 368 -16.94 -28.05 -8.86
C LEU A 368 -18.20 -28.21 -7.99
N LYS A 369 -18.26 -29.27 -7.18
CA LYS A 369 -19.41 -29.59 -6.29
C LYS A 369 -19.76 -28.51 -5.24
N GLY A 370 -18.91 -27.48 -5.06
CA GLY A 370 -19.18 -26.34 -4.19
C GLY A 370 -19.58 -25.05 -4.92
N TRP A 371 -19.59 -25.05 -6.26
CA TRP A 371 -19.88 -23.85 -7.05
C TRP A 371 -21.37 -23.47 -7.06
N GLU A 372 -22.28 -24.43 -6.93
CA GLU A 372 -23.72 -24.16 -6.79
C GLU A 372 -24.03 -23.29 -5.55
N ASN A 373 -23.24 -23.41 -4.49
CA ASN A 373 -23.34 -22.54 -3.31
C ASN A 373 -22.75 -21.14 -3.55
N ALA A 374 -21.78 -21.00 -4.46
CA ALA A 374 -21.24 -19.71 -4.88
C ALA A 374 -22.22 -18.98 -5.82
N GLU A 375 -22.93 -19.70 -6.69
CA GLU A 375 -24.02 -19.16 -7.52
C GLU A 375 -25.19 -18.68 -6.64
N ARG A 376 -25.62 -19.46 -5.63
CA ARG A 376 -26.60 -18.99 -4.63
C ARG A 376 -26.11 -17.77 -3.84
N SER A 377 -24.81 -17.68 -3.53
CA SER A 377 -24.25 -16.52 -2.84
C SER A 377 -24.27 -15.27 -3.73
N LEU A 378 -23.93 -15.40 -5.01
CA LEU A 378 -23.99 -14.32 -6.01
C LEU A 378 -25.44 -13.85 -6.26
N LEU A 379 -26.38 -14.78 -6.38
CA LEU A 379 -27.83 -14.50 -6.50
C LEU A 379 -28.39 -13.79 -5.25
N SER A 380 -27.84 -14.07 -4.06
CA SER A 380 -28.28 -13.44 -2.80
C SER A 380 -27.64 -12.06 -2.55
N GLU A 381 -26.50 -11.76 -3.18
CA GLU A 381 -25.75 -10.52 -2.96
C GLU A 381 -26.16 -9.36 -3.90
N HIS A 382 -26.97 -9.59 -4.94
CA HIS A 382 -27.42 -8.54 -5.88
C HIS A 382 -28.93 -8.59 -6.15
N LYS A 383 -29.72 -7.97 -5.27
CA LYS A 383 -30.84 -7.12 -5.75
C LYS A 383 -30.35 -5.68 -5.74
N ILE A 384 -29.63 -5.27 -6.79
CA ILE A 384 -29.65 -3.85 -7.14
C ILE A 384 -31.02 -3.67 -7.79
N PRO A 385 -31.96 -2.90 -7.21
CA PRO A 385 -33.20 -2.61 -7.92
C PRO A 385 -32.81 -1.92 -9.23
N LEU A 386 -33.41 -2.34 -10.34
CA LEU A 386 -33.46 -1.51 -11.54
C LEU A 386 -34.17 -0.22 -11.15
N VAL A 387 -33.39 0.80 -10.78
CA VAL A 387 -33.93 2.15 -10.68
C VAL A 387 -33.97 2.65 -12.12
N GLU A 388 -35.16 2.70 -12.70
CA GLU A 388 -35.41 3.60 -13.83
C GLU A 388 -35.21 5.03 -13.30
N THR A 389 -33.97 5.52 -13.34
CA THR A 389 -33.72 6.94 -13.17
C THR A 389 -33.89 7.61 -14.51
N SER A 390 -35.03 8.26 -14.70
CA SER A 390 -35.16 9.39 -15.61
C SER A 390 -34.42 10.60 -15.01
N TYR A 391 -33.10 10.48 -14.82
CA TYR A 391 -32.27 11.62 -14.50
C TYR A 391 -31.98 12.41 -15.77
N ILE A 392 -32.91 13.31 -16.12
CA ILE A 392 -32.63 14.42 -17.02
C ILE A 392 -31.99 15.52 -16.16
N PRO A 393 -30.71 15.88 -16.39
CA PRO A 393 -30.06 16.93 -15.62
C PRO A 393 -30.70 18.28 -15.96
N ARG A 394 -31.66 18.74 -15.15
CA ARG A 394 -32.13 20.12 -15.21
C ARG A 394 -31.02 21.02 -14.65
N ASN A 395 -30.33 21.73 -15.55
CA ASN A 395 -29.33 22.78 -15.30
C ASN A 395 -27.84 22.39 -15.33
N PHE A 396 -27.42 21.44 -16.19
CA PHE A 396 -25.99 21.29 -16.51
C PHE A 396 -25.37 22.52 -17.23
N GLY A 397 -26.19 23.37 -17.85
CA GLY A 397 -25.72 24.54 -18.62
C GLY A 397 -25.33 25.79 -17.81
N LYS A 398 -25.52 25.82 -16.48
CA LYS A 398 -25.24 27.03 -15.66
C LYS A 398 -23.90 26.99 -14.92
N SER A 399 -23.20 25.85 -14.87
CA SER A 399 -21.95 25.69 -14.12
C SER A 399 -20.68 25.84 -14.97
N PHE A 400 -20.82 26.06 -16.29
CA PHE A 400 -19.71 26.30 -17.22
C PHE A 400 -19.91 27.63 -17.97
N SER A 401 -19.75 28.75 -17.27
CA SER A 401 -19.57 30.07 -17.90
C SER A 401 -18.13 30.59 -17.82
N GLY A 402 -17.18 29.80 -17.31
CA GLY A 402 -15.79 30.21 -17.10
C GLY A 402 -14.83 29.99 -18.27
N TYR A 403 -15.26 29.41 -19.38
CA TYR A 403 -14.42 29.29 -20.60
C TYR A 403 -15.27 29.61 -21.82
N LYS A 404 -15.24 30.88 -22.22
CA LYS A 404 -15.55 31.30 -23.59
C LYS A 404 -14.35 32.06 -24.15
N LYS A 405 -13.77 31.44 -25.18
CA LYS A 405 -12.82 31.90 -26.20
C LYS A 405 -11.59 32.69 -25.75
#